data_AF-A0A2S2NQZ9-F1
#
_entry.id   AF-A0A2S2NQZ9-F1
#
_cell.length_a   1.000
_cell.length_b   1.000
_cell.length_c   1.000
_cell.angle_alpha   90.00
_cell.angle_beta   90.00
_cell.angle_gamma   90.00
#
_symmetry.space_group_name_H-M   'P 1'
#
loop_
_entity.id
_entity.type
_entity.pdbx_description
1 polymer ?
#
loop_
_entity_poly.entity_id
_entity_poly.type
_entity_poly.pdbx_seq_one_letter_code
_entity_poly.pdbx_strand_id
1 'polypeptide(L)'
;YMKIFYHIIDLCVVNAWLLYRRVHPDTYIPLVDFKLLISEVLCGVLKPSPRRKGRPLLTENTTESLYNAKKRKRGPCGELPAEEVRLDGMDHLPMQLTSRCRCKYPTCKYKTKTACIKCTLPLCYNGE
;
A
#
# COMPACT_ATOMS: atom_id res chain seq x y z
N TYR A 1 12.58 12.00 27.45
CA TYR A 1 13.31 11.26 26.42
C TYR A 1 13.30 11.97 25.06
N MET A 2 12.15 12.12 24.38
CA MET A 2 12.11 12.75 23.03
C MET A 2 12.63 14.18 22.97
N LYS A 3 12.39 15.01 23.99
CA LYS A 3 12.95 16.38 24.07
C LYS A 3 14.49 16.39 23.99
N ILE A 4 15.13 15.48 24.73
CA ILE A 4 16.60 15.36 24.76
C ILE A 4 17.10 14.88 23.40
N PHE A 5 16.43 13.89 22.81
CA PHE A 5 16.78 13.36 21.49
C PHE A 5 16.74 14.45 20.41
N TYR A 6 15.66 15.24 20.33
CA TYR A 6 15.58 16.35 19.37
C TYR A 6 16.65 17.42 19.61
N HIS A 7 17.00 17.67 20.87
CA HIS A 7 18.04 18.63 21.20
C HIS A 7 19.43 18.17 20.76
N ILE A 8 19.73 16.87 20.88
CA ILE A 8 20.97 16.27 20.36
C ILE A 8 21.04 16.39 18.84
N ILE A 9 19.93 16.13 18.13
CA ILE A 9 19.89 16.30 16.66
C ILE A 9 20.19 17.76 16.28
N ASP A 10 19.54 18.71 16.94
CA ASP A 10 19.76 20.14 16.64
C ASP A 10 21.21 20.56 16.92
N LEU A 11 21.79 20.08 18.02
CA LEU A 11 23.21 20.30 18.35
C LEU A 11 24.14 19.74 17.27
N CYS A 12 23.89 18.52 16.78
CA CYS A 12 24.67 17.92 15.69
C CYS A 12 24.59 18.76 14.41
N VAL A 13 23.40 19.24 14.05
CA VAL A 13 23.18 20.02 12.82
C VAL A 13 23.85 21.39 12.91
N VAL A 14 23.77 22.07 14.04
CA VAL A 14 24.46 23.35 14.27
C VAL A 14 25.97 23.17 14.22
N ASN A 15 26.51 22.12 14.82
CA ASN A 15 27.95 21.83 14.76
C ASN A 15 28.42 21.52 13.33
N ALA A 16 27.63 20.76 12.55
CA ALA A 16 27.92 20.51 11.15
C ALA A 16 27.95 21.80 10.31
N TRP A 17 27.03 22.74 10.57
CA TRP A 17 27.02 24.05 9.91
C TRP A 17 28.26 24.90 10.25
N LEU A 18 28.69 24.90 11.52
CA LEU A 18 29.91 25.58 11.94
C LEU A 18 31.15 24.97 11.27
N LEU A 19 31.21 23.65 11.14
CA LEU A 19 32.28 22.96 10.41
C LEU A 19 32.27 23.31 8.92
N TYR A 20 31.10 23.30 8.28
CA TYR A 20 30.94 23.68 6.87
C TYR A 20 31.51 25.07 6.60
N ARG A 21 31.17 26.06 7.45
CA ARG A 21 31.69 27.44 7.32
C ARG A 21 33.20 27.56 7.50
N ARG A 22 33.84 26.66 8.24
CA ARG A 22 35.30 26.64 8.39
C ARG A 22 36.00 26.07 7.16
N VAL A 23 35.41 25.06 6.54
CA VAL A 23 35.97 24.39 5.36
C VAL A 23 35.69 25.20 4.08
N HIS A 24 34.55 25.88 4.02
CA HIS A 24 34.11 26.67 2.87
C HIS A 24 33.90 28.15 3.28
N PRO A 25 34.99 28.91 3.50
CA PRO A 25 34.90 30.30 3.93
C PRO A 25 34.29 31.23 2.87
N ASP A 26 34.45 30.89 1.59
CA ASP A 26 34.00 31.72 0.46
C ASP A 26 32.51 31.54 0.14
N THR A 27 31.86 30.50 0.66
CA THR A 27 30.42 30.24 0.42
C THR A 27 29.64 30.34 1.72
N TYR A 28 28.93 31.45 1.89
CA TYR A 28 28.03 31.63 3.02
C TYR A 28 26.66 31.02 2.75
N ILE A 29 26.26 30.08 3.61
CA ILE A 29 24.90 29.52 3.64
C ILE A 29 24.29 29.84 5.01
N PRO A 30 23.15 30.55 5.10
CA PRO A 30 22.43 30.74 6.35
C PRO A 30 22.04 29.41 7.01
N LEU A 31 21.97 29.37 8.34
CA LEU A 31 21.66 28.13 9.08
C LEU A 31 20.31 27.53 8.66
N VAL A 32 19.30 28.36 8.34
CA VAL A 32 17.98 27.89 7.89
C VAL A 32 18.10 27.12 6.56
N ASP A 33 18.80 27.69 5.59
CA ASP A 33 19.00 27.06 4.28
C ASP A 33 19.83 25.79 4.39
N PHE A 34 20.83 25.78 5.27
CA PHE A 34 21.61 24.58 5.56
C PHE A 34 20.74 23.46 6.16
N LYS A 35 19.81 23.78 7.06
CA LYS A 35 18.83 22.82 7.61
C LYS A 35 17.88 22.31 6.52
N LEU A 36 17.44 23.19 5.61
CA LEU A 36 16.60 22.80 4.47
C LEU A 36 17.32 21.80 3.57
N LEU A 37 18.57 22.09 3.18
CA LEU A 37 19.38 21.18 2.34
C LEU A 37 19.57 19.81 2.99
N ILE A 38 19.89 19.78 4.29
CA ILE A 38 19.97 18.52 5.04
C ILE A 38 18.64 17.78 4.99
N SER A 39 17.52 18.48 5.18
CA SER A 39 16.20 17.86 5.14
C SER A 39 15.85 17.29 3.77
N GLU A 40 16.18 18.00 2.69
CA GLU A 40 15.94 17.56 1.32
C GLU A 40 16.77 16.32 0.98
N VAL A 41 18.06 16.33 1.34
CA VAL A 41 18.95 15.19 1.13
C VAL A 41 18.51 14.00 1.96
N LEU A 42 18.28 14.17 3.26
CA LEU A 42 17.90 13.04 4.13
C LEU A 42 16.51 12.50 3.77
N CYS A 43 15.51 13.36 3.57
CA CYS A 43 14.18 12.91 3.15
C CYS A 43 14.19 12.35 1.71
N GLY A 44 15.06 12.87 0.84
CA GLY A 44 15.26 12.41 -0.53
C GLY A 44 15.96 11.05 -0.61
N VAL A 45 16.99 10.83 0.22
CA VAL A 45 17.71 9.56 0.37
C VAL A 45 16.84 8.51 1.08
N LEU A 46 16.00 8.96 2.02
CA LEU A 46 14.98 8.12 2.67
C LEU A 46 13.72 7.93 1.83
N LYS A 47 13.62 8.53 0.62
CA LYS A 47 12.66 8.03 -0.36
C LYS A 47 13.08 6.59 -0.60
N PRO A 48 12.26 5.61 -0.22
CA PRO A 48 12.56 4.25 -0.59
C PRO A 48 12.64 4.25 -2.12
N SER A 49 13.63 3.57 -2.70
CA SER A 49 13.42 2.85 -3.96
C SER A 49 11.97 2.36 -4.00
N PRO A 50 11.25 2.33 -5.14
CA PRO A 50 9.82 1.96 -5.18
C PRO A 50 9.48 0.54 -4.68
N ARG A 51 10.31 -0.09 -3.85
CA ARG A 51 10.02 -1.16 -2.92
C ARG A 51 9.17 -0.67 -1.74
N ARG A 52 7.87 -0.61 -2.02
CA ARG A 52 6.77 -1.23 -1.26
C ARG A 52 6.94 -1.26 0.28
N LYS A 53 6.73 -0.13 0.94
CA LYS A 53 6.32 -0.12 2.35
C LYS A 53 4.79 -0.27 2.43
N GLY A 54 4.31 -1.52 2.47
CA GLY A 54 2.98 -1.90 2.97
C GLY A 54 1.71 -1.27 2.34
N ARG A 55 1.82 -0.52 1.23
CA ARG A 55 0.67 0.15 0.63
C ARG A 55 0.71 0.00 -0.89
N PRO A 56 -0.01 -0.99 -1.46
CA PRO A 56 -0.38 -0.91 -2.86
C PRO A 56 -1.19 0.37 -3.05
N LEU A 57 -0.66 1.27 -3.89
CA LEU A 57 -1.43 2.33 -4.49
C LEU A 57 -2.57 1.65 -5.26
N LEU A 58 -3.81 2.06 -5.02
CA LEU A 58 -5.00 1.58 -5.75
C LEU A 58 -4.98 2.15 -7.18
N THR A 59 -3.95 1.78 -7.95
CA THR A 59 -3.74 2.21 -9.34
C THR A 59 -3.53 1.01 -10.26
N GLU A 60 -4.17 -0.10 -9.95
CA GLU A 60 -4.39 -1.16 -10.93
C GLU A 60 -5.88 -1.51 -10.91
N ASN A 61 -6.52 -1.43 -12.09
CA ASN A 61 -7.90 -1.86 -12.33
C ASN A 61 -8.01 -3.40 -12.36
N THR A 62 -7.20 -4.09 -11.58
CA THR A 62 -7.20 -5.56 -11.49
C THR A 62 -8.33 -6.03 -10.58
N THR A 63 -8.86 -7.22 -10.86
CA THR A 63 -9.95 -7.83 -10.08
C THR A 63 -9.59 -7.96 -8.60
N GLU A 64 -8.32 -8.27 -8.29
CA GLU A 64 -7.80 -8.38 -6.93
C GLU A 64 -7.76 -7.03 -6.19
N SER A 65 -7.32 -5.97 -6.86
CA SER A 65 -7.31 -4.60 -6.32
C SER A 65 -8.71 -4.15 -5.92
N LEU A 66 -9.69 -4.37 -6.80
CA LEU A 66 -11.09 -4.04 -6.55
C LEU A 66 -11.71 -4.92 -5.45
N TYR A 67 -11.36 -6.21 -5.40
CA TYR A 67 -11.80 -7.12 -4.34
C TYR A 67 -11.29 -6.68 -2.96
N ASN A 68 -10.00 -6.37 -2.88
CA ASN A 68 -9.35 -5.93 -1.65
C ASN A 68 -9.90 -4.58 -1.16
N ALA A 69 -10.21 -3.66 -2.06
CA ALA A 69 -10.89 -2.40 -1.71
C ALA A 69 -12.29 -2.65 -1.10
N LYS A 70 -13.04 -3.63 -1.63
CA LYS A 70 -14.37 -4.00 -1.12
C LYS A 70 -14.31 -4.73 0.22
N LYS A 71 -13.30 -5.58 0.44
CA LYS A 71 -13.00 -6.22 1.74
C LYS A 71 -12.78 -5.18 2.83
N ARG A 72 -11.97 -4.14 2.55
CA ARG A 72 -11.70 -3.03 3.49
C ARG A 72 -12.97 -2.31 3.97
N LYS A 73 -13.98 -2.13 3.11
CA LYS A 73 -15.22 -1.41 3.45
C LYS A 73 -16.25 -2.25 4.22
N ARG A 74 -16.14 -3.59 4.20
CA ARG A 74 -17.23 -4.49 4.62
C ARG A 74 -16.86 -5.45 5.76
N GLY A 75 -15.68 -5.28 6.36
CA GLY A 75 -15.19 -6.15 7.43
C GLY A 75 -14.54 -7.44 6.93
N PRO A 76 -14.32 -8.43 7.81
CA PRO A 76 -13.67 -9.69 7.46
C PRO A 76 -14.36 -10.37 6.28
N CYS A 77 -13.59 -10.64 5.23
CA CYS A 77 -14.06 -11.31 4.02
C CYS A 77 -13.06 -12.42 3.69
N GLY A 78 -13.58 -13.55 3.21
CA GLY A 78 -12.78 -14.68 2.75
C GLY A 78 -11.66 -14.24 1.81
N GLU A 79 -10.54 -14.93 1.88
CA GLU A 79 -9.40 -14.66 1.02
C GLU A 79 -9.75 -15.02 -0.43
N LEU A 80 -9.27 -14.21 -1.37
CA LEU A 80 -9.41 -14.54 -2.78
C LEU A 80 -8.34 -15.60 -3.09
N PRO A 81 -8.68 -16.74 -3.72
CA PRO A 81 -7.68 -17.68 -4.19
C PRO A 81 -6.68 -17.00 -5.13
N ALA A 82 -5.46 -17.55 -5.18
CA ALA A 82 -4.38 -17.06 -6.05
C ALA A 82 -4.84 -16.93 -7.50
N GLU A 83 -4.29 -15.94 -8.22
CA GLU A 83 -4.65 -15.68 -9.61
C GLU A 83 -4.46 -16.90 -10.52
N GLU A 84 -3.36 -17.64 -10.30
CA GLU A 84 -3.06 -18.88 -11.01
C GLU A 84 -4.19 -19.91 -10.87
N VAL A 85 -4.79 -20.03 -9.68
CA VAL A 85 -5.93 -20.95 -9.44
C VAL A 85 -7.23 -20.41 -10.04
N ARG A 86 -7.41 -19.09 -10.07
CA ARG A 86 -8.63 -18.46 -10.61
C ARG A 86 -8.67 -18.47 -12.13
N LEU A 87 -7.51 -18.36 -12.76
CA LEU A 87 -7.35 -18.17 -14.20
C LEU A 87 -6.67 -19.36 -14.90
N ASP A 88 -6.52 -20.49 -14.22
CA ASP A 88 -5.99 -21.73 -14.81
C ASP A 88 -6.89 -22.34 -15.91
N GLY A 89 -8.13 -21.88 -16.03
CA GLY A 89 -9.07 -22.32 -17.07
C GLY A 89 -9.63 -23.73 -16.87
N MET A 90 -9.34 -24.40 -15.75
CA MET A 90 -9.69 -25.80 -15.53
C MET A 90 -10.43 -26.00 -14.19
N ASP A 91 -11.42 -26.90 -14.16
CA ASP A 91 -12.12 -27.36 -12.96
C ASP A 91 -12.93 -26.30 -12.16
N HIS A 92 -13.43 -25.26 -12.83
CA HIS A 92 -14.34 -24.27 -12.22
C HIS A 92 -15.81 -24.63 -12.44
N LEU A 93 -16.28 -25.66 -11.74
CA LEU A 93 -17.69 -26.07 -11.82
C LEU A 93 -18.56 -25.33 -10.79
N PRO A 94 -19.81 -24.97 -11.15
CA PRO A 94 -20.74 -24.33 -10.24
C PRO A 94 -21.36 -25.33 -9.25
N MET A 95 -21.41 -24.95 -7.98
CA MET A 95 -22.10 -25.65 -6.89
C MET A 95 -23.21 -24.77 -6.32
N GLN A 96 -24.35 -25.38 -6.03
CA GLN A 96 -25.45 -24.71 -5.34
C GLN A 96 -25.18 -24.65 -3.83
N LEU A 97 -25.30 -23.45 -3.29
CA LEU A 97 -25.29 -23.12 -1.88
C LEU A 97 -26.72 -23.16 -1.34
N THR A 98 -26.86 -23.62 -0.10
CA THR A 98 -28.13 -23.63 0.64
C THR A 98 -28.63 -22.21 0.89
N SER A 99 -27.75 -21.30 1.32
CA SER A 99 -28.06 -19.90 1.60
C SER A 99 -27.69 -18.95 0.46
N ARG A 100 -28.48 -17.88 0.30
CA ARG A 100 -28.14 -16.78 -0.63
C ARG A 100 -27.00 -15.93 -0.07
N CYS A 101 -25.89 -15.88 -0.81
CA CYS A 101 -24.72 -15.07 -0.49
C CYS A 101 -24.59 -13.88 -1.46
N ARG A 102 -23.82 -12.85 -1.11
CA ARG A 102 -23.46 -11.79 -2.08
C ARG A 102 -22.38 -12.30 -3.03
N CYS A 103 -22.52 -11.98 -4.31
CA CYS A 103 -21.47 -12.25 -5.29
C CYS A 103 -20.17 -11.56 -4.87
N LYS A 104 -19.07 -12.33 -4.90
CA LYS A 104 -17.73 -11.87 -4.55
C LYS A 104 -17.01 -11.15 -5.68
N TYR A 105 -17.57 -11.17 -6.90
CA TYR A 105 -17.04 -10.37 -7.99
C TYR A 105 -17.04 -8.88 -7.61
N PRO A 106 -15.95 -8.12 -7.86
CA PRO A 106 -15.78 -6.79 -7.28
C PRO A 106 -16.85 -5.78 -7.72
N THR A 107 -17.17 -5.73 -9.01
CA THR A 107 -18.15 -4.81 -9.61
C THR A 107 -19.60 -5.24 -9.34
N CYS A 108 -19.82 -6.52 -9.06
CA CYS A 108 -21.16 -7.08 -8.89
C CYS A 108 -21.80 -6.70 -7.54
N LYS A 109 -23.11 -6.39 -7.58
CA LYS A 109 -23.96 -6.08 -6.42
C LYS A 109 -25.00 -7.15 -6.12
N TYR A 110 -25.16 -8.15 -7.00
CA TYR A 110 -26.20 -9.18 -6.90
C TYR A 110 -25.92 -10.21 -5.79
N LYS A 111 -26.98 -10.89 -5.38
CA LYS A 111 -26.92 -12.10 -4.53
C LYS A 111 -27.00 -13.34 -5.42
N THR A 112 -26.28 -14.38 -5.04
CA THR A 112 -26.18 -15.65 -5.75
C THR A 112 -26.42 -16.81 -4.79
N LYS A 113 -26.91 -17.94 -5.31
CA LYS A 113 -26.88 -19.24 -4.65
C LYS A 113 -25.81 -20.15 -5.25
N THR A 114 -24.98 -19.66 -6.15
CA THR A 114 -23.94 -20.45 -6.79
C THR A 114 -22.56 -20.06 -6.24
N ALA A 115 -21.70 -21.05 -6.03
CA ALA A 115 -20.27 -20.88 -5.78
C ALA A 115 -19.46 -21.75 -6.73
N CYS A 116 -18.20 -21.39 -6.99
CA CYS A 116 -17.28 -22.28 -7.67
C CYS A 116 -16.79 -23.37 -6.69
N ILE A 117 -16.75 -24.64 -7.12
CA ILE A 117 -16.26 -25.76 -6.29
C ILE A 117 -14.80 -25.56 -5.92
N LYS A 118 -13.96 -25.23 -6.90
CA LYS A 118 -12.51 -25.06 -6.73
C LYS A 118 -12.14 -23.82 -5.92
N CYS A 119 -12.73 -22.68 -6.27
CA CYS A 119 -12.44 -21.41 -5.59
C CYS A 119 -13.20 -21.24 -4.28
N THR A 120 -14.28 -22.00 -4.05
CA THR A 120 -15.24 -21.83 -2.93
C THR A 120 -15.85 -20.43 -2.82
N LEU A 121 -15.76 -19.63 -3.89
CA LEU A 121 -16.25 -18.25 -3.93
C LEU A 121 -17.66 -18.19 -4.50
N PRO A 122 -18.61 -17.52 -3.81
CA PRO A 122 -19.93 -17.23 -4.36
C PRO A 122 -19.86 -16.28 -5.56
N LEU A 123 -20.29 -16.75 -6.73
CA LEU A 123 -20.29 -16.00 -7.99
C LEU A 123 -21.67 -16.08 -8.66
N CYS A 124 -22.07 -15.02 -9.35
CA CYS A 124 -23.29 -15.01 -10.18
C CYS A 124 -22.93 -15.18 -11.65
N TYR A 125 -23.86 -15.65 -12.47
CA TYR A 125 -23.67 -15.81 -13.91
C TYR A 125 -23.74 -14.48 -14.69
N ASN A 126 -24.32 -13.41 -14.12
CA ASN A 126 -24.59 -12.14 -14.81
C ASN A 126 -23.59 -11.04 -14.39
N GLY A 127 -22.30 -11.29 -14.59
CA GLY A 127 -21.23 -10.38 -14.20
C GLY A 127 -20.67 -9.52 -15.33
N GLU A 128 -21.52 -8.74 -16.00
CA GLU A 128 -21.09 -7.55 -16.77
C GLU A 128 -21.33 -6.27 -15.94
#